data_AF-A0A369I760-F1
#
_entry.id   AF-A0A369I760-F1
#
_cell.length_a   1.000
_cell.length_b   1.000
_cell.length_c   1.000
_cell.angle_alpha   90.00
_cell.angle_beta   90.00
_cell.angle_gamma   90.00
#
_symmetry.space_group_name_H-M   'P 1'
#
loop_
_entity.id
_entity.type
_entity.pdbx_description
1 polymer ?
#
loop_
_entity_poly.entity_id
_entity_poly.type
_entity_poly.pdbx_seq_one_letter_code
_entity_poly.pdbx_strand_id
1 'polypeptide(L)'
;MNYERLVLVYSSLILLSISSLAQSIGFESLKYIRFLTPIVLLFLPFLEVKNKKINDGKIGNKYIFNIGKLFIFIVLLTVLTNTFVYSIGLTYRNFVNFVFLLSPLFALYLINLYVDYDDLRKVISFQFYNYIVIYLAELILKGVSFQSILSSLSSNYITNSSYETESGSSLIFGFYSIYFLHYKRYQSFVLSVLFVILGAKRIAIFGLVLSLIVLYFYPFIYNKIIRNVKNTFCVVFALVMLLLANFWTILYTGKFDSQIHDLIGVSPNAFFMGRLSRISTFFSLLKDKDDFFLGYGIGYAENILYYFMKLPTPFHNDFYKFYFEFGPFLFLLWCYFMVKFAIIHPLSFSSFFLLLILMQTDNVYTYETVMYSFYFVTIISFKETLKGRKVTGS
;
A
#
# COMPACT_ATOMS: atom_id res chain seq x y z
N MET A 1 -15.05 4.05 -24.66
CA MET A 1 -15.68 5.02 -23.73
C MET A 1 -15.76 6.43 -24.32
N ASN A 2 -16.62 7.30 -23.78
CA ASN A 2 -16.62 8.73 -24.11
C ASN A 2 -15.27 9.35 -23.70
N TYR A 3 -14.59 10.04 -24.63
CA TYR A 3 -13.27 10.64 -24.47
C TYR A 3 -13.17 11.49 -23.19
N GLU A 4 -14.24 12.21 -22.87
CA GLU A 4 -14.37 13.07 -21.70
C GLU A 4 -14.11 12.34 -20.37
N ARG A 5 -14.54 11.07 -20.25
CA ARG A 5 -14.32 10.27 -19.03
C ARG A 5 -12.84 9.93 -18.84
N LEU A 6 -12.15 9.58 -19.93
CA LEU A 6 -10.71 9.31 -19.86
C LEU A 6 -9.95 10.57 -19.48
N VAL A 7 -10.32 11.70 -20.07
CA VAL A 7 -9.70 12.99 -19.74
C VAL A 7 -9.85 13.28 -18.26
N LEU A 8 -11.05 13.17 -17.68
CA LEU A 8 -11.27 13.43 -16.25
C LEU A 8 -10.44 12.50 -15.36
N VAL A 9 -10.36 11.20 -15.69
CA VAL A 9 -9.54 10.24 -14.95
C VAL A 9 -8.05 10.60 -15.08
N TYR A 10 -7.55 10.87 -16.28
CA TYR A 10 -6.16 11.27 -16.48
C TYR A 10 -5.82 12.57 -15.76
N SER A 11 -6.69 13.57 -15.82
CA SER A 11 -6.55 14.83 -15.09
C SER A 11 -6.46 14.60 -13.58
N SER A 12 -7.32 13.73 -13.01
CA SER A 12 -7.25 13.39 -11.59
C SER A 12 -5.94 12.70 -11.22
N LEU A 13 -5.43 11.80 -12.07
CA LEU A 13 -4.16 11.11 -11.83
C LEU A 13 -2.95 12.04 -11.97
N ILE A 14 -3.03 13.06 -12.83
CA ILE A 14 -2.01 14.10 -12.93
C ILE A 14 -1.91 14.88 -11.61
N LEU A 15 -3.01 15.06 -10.85
CA LEU A 15 -2.93 15.70 -9.52
C LEU A 15 -2.09 14.89 -8.53
N LEU A 16 -2.18 13.55 -8.57
CA LEU A 16 -1.30 12.68 -7.78
C LEU A 16 0.17 12.88 -8.17
N SER A 17 0.42 13.02 -9.46
CA SER A 17 1.77 13.24 -10.01
C SER A 17 2.36 14.57 -9.59
N ILE A 18 1.60 15.66 -9.76
CA ILE A 18 2.00 17.00 -9.34
C ILE A 18 2.29 17.02 -7.85
N SER A 19 1.43 16.40 -7.03
CA SER A 19 1.62 16.30 -5.59
C SER A 19 2.90 15.55 -5.21
N SER A 20 3.24 14.49 -5.94
CA SER A 20 4.45 13.70 -5.68
C SER A 20 5.70 14.48 -6.06
N LEU A 21 5.70 15.12 -7.23
CA LEU A 21 6.81 15.95 -7.70
C LEU A 21 7.04 17.16 -6.79
N ALA A 22 5.97 17.83 -6.37
CA ALA A 22 6.06 18.99 -5.48
C ALA A 22 6.68 18.63 -4.12
N GLN A 23 6.34 17.46 -3.58
CA GLN A 23 6.98 16.94 -2.36
C GLN A 23 8.49 16.75 -2.56
N SER A 24 8.91 16.24 -3.72
CA SER A 24 10.32 16.01 -4.05
C SER A 24 11.12 17.30 -4.28
N ILE A 25 10.47 18.41 -4.59
CA ILE A 25 11.08 19.76 -4.69
C ILE A 25 11.12 20.47 -3.33
N GLY A 26 10.56 19.88 -2.27
CA GLY A 26 10.52 20.47 -0.92
C GLY A 26 9.30 21.34 -0.63
N PHE A 27 8.31 21.38 -1.54
CA PHE A 27 7.03 22.06 -1.29
C PHE A 27 6.09 21.15 -0.49
N GLU A 28 6.36 21.00 0.81
CA GLU A 28 5.62 20.08 1.67
C GLU A 28 4.11 20.35 1.74
N SER A 29 3.66 21.60 1.61
CA SER A 29 2.24 21.95 1.65
C SER A 29 1.47 21.46 0.41
N LEU A 30 2.14 21.39 -0.75
CA LEU A 30 1.54 20.96 -2.01
C LEU A 30 1.30 19.44 -2.04
N LYS A 31 1.88 18.68 -1.10
CA LYS A 31 1.62 17.24 -0.94
C LYS A 31 0.16 16.91 -0.61
N TYR A 32 -0.67 17.92 -0.30
CA TYR A 32 -2.10 17.73 -0.04
C TYR A 32 -2.97 17.96 -1.29
N ILE A 33 -2.40 18.39 -2.42
CA ILE A 33 -3.12 18.49 -3.70
C ILE A 33 -3.69 17.12 -4.12
N ARG A 34 -2.99 16.02 -3.80
CA ARG A 34 -3.50 14.66 -4.03
C ARG A 34 -4.87 14.39 -3.40
N PHE A 35 -5.26 15.12 -2.35
CA PHE A 35 -6.60 15.02 -1.74
C PHE A 35 -7.72 15.49 -2.67
N LEU A 36 -7.40 16.28 -3.69
CA LEU A 36 -8.35 16.71 -4.71
C LEU A 36 -8.67 15.60 -5.72
N THR A 37 -7.86 14.54 -5.81
CA THR A 37 -8.07 13.41 -6.74
C THR A 37 -9.48 12.80 -6.63
N PRO A 38 -9.94 12.34 -5.46
CA PRO A 38 -11.31 11.85 -5.30
C PRO A 38 -12.37 12.91 -5.61
N ILE A 39 -12.10 14.19 -5.33
CA ILE A 39 -13.05 15.30 -5.55
C ILE A 39 -13.24 15.54 -7.05
N VAL A 40 -12.16 15.56 -7.84
CA VAL A 40 -12.25 15.69 -9.30
C VAL A 40 -13.01 14.51 -9.91
N LEU A 41 -12.83 13.31 -9.36
CA LEU A 41 -13.56 12.13 -9.83
C LEU A 41 -15.06 12.16 -9.50
N LEU A 42 -15.53 12.99 -8.56
CA LEU A 42 -16.96 13.21 -8.29
C LEU A 42 -17.70 13.81 -9.49
N PHE A 43 -17.00 14.37 -10.48
CA PHE A 43 -17.61 14.86 -11.71
C PHE A 43 -17.92 13.75 -12.74
N LEU A 44 -17.40 12.51 -12.55
CA LEU A 44 -17.66 11.37 -13.45
C LEU A 44 -19.16 11.05 -13.64
N PRO A 45 -20.01 11.00 -12.59
CA PRO A 45 -21.44 10.77 -12.74
C PRO A 45 -22.15 11.88 -13.54
N PHE A 46 -21.68 13.13 -13.48
CA PHE A 46 -22.31 14.24 -14.20
C PHE A 46 -22.03 14.19 -15.71
N LEU A 47 -20.95 13.52 -16.13
CA LEU A 47 -20.68 13.19 -17.54
C LEU A 47 -21.56 12.03 -18.05
N GLU A 48 -22.48 11.51 -17.24
CA GLU A 48 -23.30 10.32 -17.51
C GLU A 48 -24.72 10.63 -18.02
N VAL A 49 -24.95 11.79 -18.62
CA VAL A 49 -26.31 12.24 -19.02
C VAL A 49 -27.06 11.24 -19.94
N LYS A 50 -26.38 10.28 -20.61
CA LYS A 50 -27.04 9.30 -21.50
C LYS A 50 -26.55 7.83 -21.48
N ASN A 51 -25.60 7.42 -20.64
CA ASN A 51 -25.02 6.07 -20.74
C ASN A 51 -25.22 5.20 -19.49
N LYS A 52 -25.69 3.96 -19.72
CA LYS A 52 -25.96 2.92 -18.72
C LYS A 52 -24.71 2.62 -17.87
N LYS A 53 -24.85 2.56 -16.54
CA LYS A 53 -23.80 2.09 -15.61
C LYS A 53 -23.19 0.77 -16.12
N ILE A 54 -21.87 0.70 -16.15
CA ILE A 54 -21.14 -0.48 -16.62
C ILE A 54 -21.26 -1.55 -15.53
N ASN A 55 -22.06 -2.59 -15.78
CA ASN A 55 -22.37 -3.62 -14.78
C ASN A 55 -21.22 -4.63 -14.55
N ASP A 56 -20.03 -4.36 -15.11
CA ASP A 56 -18.87 -5.26 -15.08
C ASP A 56 -18.04 -5.14 -13.80
N GLY A 57 -18.46 -4.29 -12.85
CA GLY A 57 -17.70 -3.96 -11.63
C GLY A 57 -18.18 -4.64 -10.35
N LYS A 58 -19.12 -5.60 -10.37
CA LYS A 58 -19.80 -6.11 -9.15
C LYS A 58 -18.85 -6.61 -8.06
N ILE A 59 -17.83 -7.40 -8.41
CA ILE A 59 -16.85 -7.92 -7.43
C ILE A 59 -16.00 -6.77 -6.87
N GLY A 60 -15.50 -5.89 -7.73
CA GLY A 60 -14.74 -4.70 -7.32
C GLY A 60 -15.54 -3.76 -6.41
N ASN A 61 -16.82 -3.52 -6.72
CA ASN A 61 -17.70 -2.71 -5.87
C ASN A 61 -17.88 -3.35 -4.50
N LYS A 62 -18.10 -4.67 -4.43
CA LYS A 62 -18.24 -5.38 -3.16
C LYS A 62 -16.95 -5.35 -2.34
N TYR A 63 -15.79 -5.47 -2.99
CA TYR A 63 -14.48 -5.32 -2.35
C TYR A 63 -14.32 -3.93 -1.75
N ILE A 64 -14.44 -2.88 -2.57
CA ILE A 64 -14.23 -1.50 -2.13
C ILE A 64 -15.23 -1.12 -1.04
N PHE A 65 -16.49 -1.53 -1.17
CA PHE A 65 -17.52 -1.24 -0.18
C PHE A 65 -17.26 -1.94 1.16
N ASN A 66 -16.82 -3.21 1.16
CA ASN A 66 -16.52 -3.93 2.39
C ASN A 66 -15.28 -3.37 3.09
N ILE A 67 -14.20 -3.10 2.35
CA ILE A 67 -13.00 -2.48 2.91
C ILE A 67 -13.30 -1.05 3.37
N GLY A 68 -14.03 -0.27 2.57
CA GLY A 68 -14.46 1.08 2.92
C GLY A 68 -15.32 1.14 4.17
N LYS A 69 -16.26 0.20 4.35
CA LYS A 69 -17.03 0.06 5.59
C LYS A 69 -16.16 -0.23 6.79
N LEU A 70 -15.22 -1.16 6.66
CA LEU A 70 -14.27 -1.48 7.73
C LEU A 70 -13.45 -0.24 8.11
N PHE A 71 -12.94 0.48 7.11
CA PHE A 71 -12.16 1.69 7.32
C PHE A 71 -12.97 2.84 7.92
N ILE A 72 -14.20 3.07 7.47
CA ILE A 72 -15.12 4.04 8.11
C ILE A 72 -15.39 3.62 9.56
N PHE A 73 -15.59 2.34 9.84
CA PHE A 73 -15.76 1.84 11.19
C PHE A 73 -14.52 2.11 12.07
N ILE A 74 -13.31 1.84 11.57
CA ILE A 74 -12.06 2.14 12.28
C ILE A 74 -11.89 3.65 12.50
N VAL A 75 -12.26 4.49 11.52
CA VAL A 75 -12.25 5.96 11.65
C VAL A 75 -13.21 6.41 12.75
N LEU A 76 -14.44 5.91 12.75
CA LEU A 76 -15.42 6.21 13.79
C LEU A 76 -14.92 5.77 15.16
N LEU A 77 -14.40 4.55 15.27
CA LEU A 77 -13.82 4.05 16.52
C LEU A 77 -12.66 4.94 16.98
N THR A 78 -11.77 5.35 16.07
CA THR A 78 -10.65 6.25 16.38
C THR A 78 -11.15 7.58 16.95
N VAL A 79 -12.19 8.18 16.35
CA VAL A 79 -12.79 9.43 16.84
C VAL A 79 -13.39 9.22 18.23
N LEU A 80 -14.13 8.13 18.44
CA LEU A 80 -14.74 7.82 19.73
C LEU A 80 -13.66 7.60 20.80
N THR A 81 -12.66 6.76 20.54
CA THR A 81 -11.56 6.49 21.47
C THR A 81 -10.78 7.76 21.81
N ASN A 82 -10.40 8.56 20.81
CA ASN A 82 -9.67 9.81 21.07
C ASN A 82 -10.48 10.85 21.84
N THR A 83 -11.80 10.89 21.64
CA THR A 83 -12.68 11.85 22.31
C THR A 83 -13.01 11.41 23.73
N PHE A 84 -13.42 10.16 23.91
CA PHE A 84 -13.97 9.67 25.18
C PHE A 84 -12.94 9.01 26.09
N VAL A 85 -11.90 8.36 25.54
CA VAL A 85 -10.87 7.68 26.34
C VAL A 85 -9.70 8.62 26.59
N TYR A 86 -9.12 9.18 25.53
CA TYR A 86 -7.90 9.99 25.66
C TYR A 86 -8.15 11.48 25.89
N SER A 87 -9.38 11.98 25.70
CA SER A 87 -9.72 13.40 25.78
C SER A 87 -8.85 14.31 24.88
N ILE A 88 -8.32 13.77 23.78
CA ILE A 88 -7.49 14.49 22.79
C ILE A 88 -8.36 15.05 21.66
N GLY A 89 -9.49 14.40 21.36
CA GLY A 89 -10.34 14.73 20.21
C GLY A 89 -9.68 14.39 18.87
N LEU A 90 -10.18 14.99 17.79
CA LEU A 90 -9.67 14.76 16.44
C LEU A 90 -8.46 15.65 16.15
N THR A 91 -7.26 15.08 16.07
CA THR A 91 -6.06 15.85 15.69
C THR A 91 -5.93 15.98 14.18
N TYR A 92 -5.12 16.95 13.75
CA TYR A 92 -4.74 17.11 12.34
C TYR A 92 -4.13 15.83 11.73
N ARG A 93 -3.31 15.10 12.50
CA ARG A 93 -2.69 13.84 12.03
C ARG A 93 -3.72 12.73 11.87
N ASN A 94 -4.73 12.65 12.75
CA ASN A 94 -5.82 11.70 12.57
C ASN A 94 -6.55 11.99 11.25
N PHE A 95 -6.92 13.25 11.00
CA PHE A 95 -7.59 13.66 9.76
C PHE A 95 -6.77 13.30 8.51
N VAL A 96 -5.48 13.66 8.48
CA VAL A 96 -4.59 13.35 7.35
C VAL A 96 -4.51 11.85 7.09
N ASN A 97 -4.38 11.02 8.14
CA ASN A 97 -4.33 9.57 7.99
C ASN A 97 -5.68 8.99 7.56
N PHE A 98 -6.82 9.54 8.00
CA PHE A 98 -8.14 9.14 7.49
C PHE A 98 -8.27 9.41 6.00
N VAL A 99 -7.77 10.56 5.53
CA VAL A 99 -7.79 10.90 4.11
C VAL A 99 -6.90 9.94 3.32
N PHE A 100 -5.64 9.70 3.73
CA PHE A 100 -4.80 8.68 3.08
C PHE A 100 -5.45 7.31 3.06
N LEU A 101 -6.28 7.01 4.07
CA LEU A 101 -6.93 5.73 4.19
C LEU A 101 -8.10 5.54 3.22
N LEU A 102 -8.93 6.58 3.10
CA LEU A 102 -10.19 6.52 2.36
C LEU A 102 -10.07 7.05 0.93
N SER A 103 -9.17 8.00 0.65
CA SER A 103 -9.08 8.66 -0.66
C SER A 103 -8.80 7.69 -1.81
N PRO A 104 -7.85 6.73 -1.72
CA PRO A 104 -7.57 5.84 -2.85
C PRO A 104 -8.74 4.89 -3.09
N LEU A 105 -9.38 4.39 -2.03
CA LEU A 105 -10.56 3.53 -2.15
C LEU A 105 -11.74 4.27 -2.80
N PHE A 106 -12.01 5.50 -2.38
CA PHE A 106 -13.10 6.28 -2.92
C PHE A 106 -12.87 6.66 -4.39
N ALA A 107 -11.67 7.11 -4.73
CA ALA A 107 -11.29 7.37 -6.11
C ALA A 107 -11.43 6.11 -6.99
N LEU A 108 -10.94 4.96 -6.51
CA LEU A 108 -11.06 3.69 -7.23
C LEU A 108 -12.50 3.17 -7.31
N TYR A 109 -13.37 3.50 -6.34
CA TYR A 109 -14.79 3.18 -6.42
C TYR A 109 -15.43 3.87 -7.63
N LEU A 110 -15.20 5.18 -7.77
CA LEU A 110 -15.72 5.97 -8.88
C LEU A 110 -15.16 5.47 -10.22
N ILE A 111 -13.85 5.23 -10.31
CA ILE A 111 -13.23 4.67 -11.51
C ILE A 111 -13.82 3.29 -11.84
N ASN A 112 -13.98 2.41 -10.86
CA ASN A 112 -14.52 1.06 -11.08
C ASN A 112 -15.96 1.09 -11.62
N LEU A 113 -16.78 2.06 -11.20
CA LEU A 113 -18.15 2.24 -11.68
C LEU A 113 -18.22 2.73 -13.13
N TYR A 114 -17.31 3.63 -13.54
CA TYR A 114 -17.47 4.42 -14.76
C TYR A 114 -16.50 4.11 -15.90
N VAL A 115 -15.40 3.42 -15.61
CA VAL A 115 -14.36 3.05 -16.59
C VAL A 115 -14.46 1.57 -16.89
N ASP A 116 -14.54 1.17 -18.17
CA ASP A 116 -14.58 -0.26 -18.53
C ASP A 116 -13.21 -0.96 -18.34
N TYR A 117 -13.18 -2.27 -18.60
CA TYR A 117 -11.96 -3.07 -18.45
C TYR A 117 -10.83 -2.60 -19.38
N ASP A 118 -11.13 -2.35 -20.65
CA ASP A 118 -10.11 -2.07 -21.66
C ASP A 118 -9.54 -0.66 -21.49
N ASP A 119 -10.36 0.31 -21.09
CA ASP A 119 -9.93 1.65 -20.73
C ASP A 119 -9.19 1.69 -19.39
N LEU A 120 -9.54 0.85 -18.41
CA LEU A 120 -8.76 0.73 -17.18
C LEU A 120 -7.32 0.25 -17.45
N ARG A 121 -7.10 -0.62 -18.45
CA ARG A 121 -5.74 -1.02 -18.88
C ARG A 121 -4.94 0.16 -19.45
N LYS A 122 -5.60 1.07 -20.17
CA LYS A 122 -4.99 2.32 -20.67
C LYS A 122 -4.65 3.24 -19.51
N VAL A 123 -5.54 3.38 -18.53
CA VAL A 123 -5.31 4.15 -17.29
C VAL A 123 -4.10 3.64 -16.52
N ILE A 124 -4.00 2.33 -16.30
CA ILE A 124 -2.82 1.71 -15.65
C ILE A 124 -1.54 1.98 -16.44
N SER A 125 -1.59 1.88 -17.78
CA SER A 125 -0.42 2.14 -18.62
C SER A 125 0.00 3.61 -18.54
N PHE A 126 -0.95 4.54 -18.62
CA PHE A 126 -0.71 5.97 -18.44
C PHE A 126 -0.06 6.26 -17.09
N GLN A 127 -0.62 5.70 -16.01
CA GLN A 127 -0.11 5.90 -14.66
C GLN A 127 1.32 5.36 -14.51
N PHE A 128 1.62 4.20 -15.11
CA PHE A 128 2.99 3.65 -15.14
C PHE A 128 3.99 4.61 -15.81
N TYR A 129 3.70 5.10 -17.02
CA TYR A 129 4.60 6.04 -17.70
C TYR A 129 4.70 7.38 -16.98
N ASN A 130 3.61 7.84 -16.37
CA ASN A 130 3.61 9.04 -15.55
C ASN A 130 4.54 8.90 -14.34
N TYR A 131 4.51 7.76 -13.63
CA TYR A 131 5.45 7.52 -12.53
C TYR A 131 6.90 7.35 -12.99
N ILE A 132 7.17 6.86 -14.21
CA ILE A 132 8.52 6.91 -14.78
C ILE A 132 8.99 8.36 -14.88
N VAL A 133 8.18 9.25 -15.45
CA VAL A 133 8.53 10.68 -15.60
C VAL A 133 8.77 11.32 -14.23
N ILE A 134 7.91 11.07 -13.25
CA ILE A 134 8.08 11.58 -11.88
C ILE A 134 9.39 11.07 -11.29
N TYR A 135 9.63 9.75 -11.32
CA TYR A 135 10.83 9.17 -10.73
C TYR A 135 12.12 9.72 -11.37
N LEU A 136 12.16 9.85 -12.70
CA LEU A 136 13.28 10.47 -13.39
C LEU A 136 13.46 11.94 -12.99
N ALA A 137 12.37 12.70 -12.88
CA ALA A 137 12.43 14.08 -12.40
C ALA A 137 12.94 14.15 -10.95
N GLU A 138 12.53 13.24 -10.07
CA GLU A 138 13.06 13.14 -8.69
C GLU A 138 14.57 12.90 -8.67
N LEU A 139 15.08 12.00 -9.51
CA LEU A 139 16.52 11.74 -9.61
C LEU A 139 17.29 12.98 -10.11
N ILE A 140 16.77 13.67 -11.13
CA ILE A 140 17.38 14.89 -11.67
C ILE A 140 17.40 15.98 -10.59
N LEU A 141 16.28 16.20 -9.89
CA LEU A 141 16.17 17.22 -8.84
C LEU A 141 17.08 16.94 -7.65
N LYS A 142 17.30 15.67 -7.31
CA LYS A 142 18.26 15.24 -6.29
C LYS A 142 19.72 15.35 -6.75
N GLY A 143 19.99 15.73 -8.01
CA GLY A 143 21.33 15.81 -8.57
C GLY A 143 21.99 14.45 -8.76
N VAL A 144 21.21 13.36 -8.86
CA VAL A 144 21.76 12.02 -9.01
C VAL A 144 22.43 11.91 -10.37
N SER A 145 23.76 11.72 -10.36
CA SER A 145 24.54 11.58 -11.59
C SER A 145 24.22 10.27 -12.31
N PHE A 146 24.38 10.24 -13.63
CA PHE A 146 24.28 9.00 -14.40
C PHE A 146 25.29 7.93 -13.93
N GLN A 147 26.47 8.36 -13.47
CA GLN A 147 27.46 7.46 -12.89
C GLN A 147 26.97 6.84 -11.58
N SER A 148 26.27 7.59 -10.72
CA SER A 148 25.62 7.08 -9.49
C SER A 148 24.52 6.06 -9.82
N ILE A 149 23.77 6.28 -10.90
CA ILE A 149 22.77 5.34 -11.40
C ILE A 149 23.44 4.04 -11.88
N LEU A 150 24.46 4.13 -12.72
CA LEU A 150 25.21 2.95 -13.19
C LEU A 150 25.87 2.20 -12.05
N SER A 151 26.45 2.93 -11.09
CA SER A 151 27.12 2.32 -9.96
C SER A 151 26.14 1.55 -9.06
N SER A 152 24.91 2.06 -8.88
CA SER A 152 23.83 1.36 -8.16
C SER A 152 23.50 -0.03 -8.71
N LEU A 153 23.81 -0.31 -9.98
CA LEU A 153 23.60 -1.62 -10.62
C LEU A 153 24.72 -2.63 -10.35
N SER A 154 25.85 -2.21 -9.79
CA SER A 154 27.00 -3.11 -9.54
C SER A 154 26.89 -3.85 -8.19
N SER A 155 27.52 -5.02 -8.08
CA SER A 155 27.27 -6.02 -7.00
C SER A 155 27.51 -5.51 -5.57
N ASN A 156 28.40 -4.54 -5.38
CA ASN A 156 28.71 -3.99 -4.05
C ASN A 156 27.63 -3.01 -3.53
N TYR A 157 26.61 -2.71 -4.34
CA TYR A 157 25.60 -1.70 -4.02
C TYR A 157 24.34 -2.27 -3.39
N ILE A 158 24.16 -3.59 -3.43
CA ILE A 158 23.02 -4.25 -2.80
C ILE A 158 23.20 -4.29 -1.26
N THR A 159 24.36 -3.94 -0.71
CA THR A 159 24.68 -4.12 0.71
C THR A 159 24.68 -2.84 1.57
N ASN A 160 24.82 -1.62 1.02
CA ASN A 160 24.79 -0.37 1.82
C ASN A 160 23.42 0.36 1.75
N SER A 161 23.03 1.05 2.82
CA SER A 161 21.61 1.43 3.07
C SER A 161 21.31 2.92 2.91
N SER A 162 22.19 3.69 2.27
CA SER A 162 22.05 5.14 2.14
C SER A 162 22.48 5.58 0.75
N TYR A 163 21.58 5.39 -0.23
CA TYR A 163 21.84 5.77 -1.61
C TYR A 163 20.96 6.92 -2.07
N GLU A 164 21.53 7.80 -2.88
CA GLU A 164 20.87 9.00 -3.41
C GLU A 164 19.66 8.65 -4.30
N THR A 165 19.64 7.45 -4.89
CA THR A 165 18.54 6.94 -5.72
C THR A 165 17.34 6.42 -4.93
N GLU A 166 17.46 6.27 -3.60
CA GLU A 166 16.37 5.73 -2.80
C GLU A 166 15.16 6.68 -2.84
N SER A 167 14.03 6.15 -3.35
CA SER A 167 12.76 6.89 -3.38
C SER A 167 11.58 5.97 -3.08
N GLY A 168 10.58 6.50 -2.36
CA GLY A 168 9.32 5.81 -2.09
C GLY A 168 8.52 5.52 -3.37
N SER A 169 8.70 6.33 -4.42
CA SER A 169 8.07 6.14 -5.73
C SER A 169 8.51 4.84 -6.42
N SER A 170 9.70 4.31 -6.10
CA SER A 170 10.19 3.04 -6.66
C SER A 170 9.33 1.82 -6.28
N LEU A 171 8.67 1.88 -5.12
CA LEU A 171 7.80 0.81 -4.60
C LEU A 171 6.62 0.53 -5.55
N ILE A 172 6.17 1.56 -6.26
CA ILE A 172 5.03 1.50 -7.18
C ILE A 172 5.31 0.54 -8.33
N PHE A 173 6.55 0.53 -8.83
CA PHE A 173 6.92 -0.26 -10.00
C PHE A 173 6.82 -1.77 -9.74
N GLY A 174 6.93 -2.23 -8.49
CA GLY A 174 6.72 -3.64 -8.14
C GLY A 174 5.31 -4.12 -8.50
N PHE A 175 4.28 -3.31 -8.23
CA PHE A 175 2.90 -3.64 -8.60
C PHE A 175 2.72 -3.69 -10.13
N TYR A 176 3.32 -2.74 -10.85
CA TYR A 176 3.27 -2.74 -12.31
C TYR A 176 4.06 -3.88 -12.94
N SER A 177 5.15 -4.34 -12.33
CA SER A 177 5.87 -5.54 -12.78
C SER A 177 4.97 -6.77 -12.73
N ILE A 178 4.28 -7.00 -11.62
CA ILE A 178 3.32 -8.12 -11.50
C ILE A 178 2.22 -7.98 -12.56
N TYR A 179 1.66 -6.79 -12.75
CA TYR A 179 0.63 -6.51 -13.75
C TYR A 179 1.10 -6.79 -15.19
N PHE A 180 2.22 -6.22 -15.62
CA PHE A 180 2.69 -6.38 -16.99
C PHE A 180 3.13 -7.81 -17.29
N LEU A 181 3.69 -8.52 -16.30
CA LEU A 181 4.02 -9.93 -16.47
C LEU A 181 2.76 -10.78 -16.65
N HIS A 182 1.74 -10.58 -15.82
CA HIS A 182 0.44 -11.27 -15.94
C HIS A 182 -0.18 -11.10 -17.32
N TYR A 183 -0.13 -9.89 -17.88
CA TYR A 183 -0.64 -9.58 -19.23
C TYR A 183 0.37 -9.81 -20.37
N LYS A 184 1.50 -10.49 -20.10
CA LYS A 184 2.55 -10.82 -21.10
C LYS A 184 3.12 -9.61 -21.86
N ARG A 185 3.12 -8.42 -21.25
CA ARG A 185 3.72 -7.19 -21.79
C ARG A 185 5.18 -7.10 -21.35
N TYR A 186 6.01 -8.00 -21.88
CA TYR A 186 7.39 -8.22 -21.41
C TYR A 186 8.27 -6.96 -21.46
N GLN A 187 8.11 -6.10 -22.47
CA GLN A 187 8.86 -4.84 -22.56
C GLN A 187 8.58 -3.92 -21.36
N SER A 188 7.29 -3.69 -21.06
CA SER A 188 6.87 -2.87 -19.91
C SER A 188 7.23 -3.54 -18.57
N PHE A 189 7.19 -4.88 -18.52
CA PHE A 189 7.66 -5.65 -17.37
C PHE A 189 9.15 -5.41 -17.10
N VAL A 190 10.02 -5.64 -18.09
CA VAL A 190 11.47 -5.42 -17.95
C VAL A 190 11.77 -3.99 -17.54
N LEU A 191 11.10 -3.02 -18.17
CA LEU A 191 11.23 -1.61 -17.81
C LEU A 191 10.85 -1.35 -16.34
N SER A 192 9.71 -1.88 -15.87
CA SER A 192 9.29 -1.72 -14.48
C SER A 192 10.24 -2.38 -13.48
N VAL A 193 10.78 -3.58 -13.79
CA VAL A 193 11.78 -4.26 -12.95
C VAL A 193 13.05 -3.42 -12.85
N LEU A 194 13.50 -2.85 -13.98
CA LEU A 194 14.64 -1.95 -13.99
C LEU A 194 14.42 -0.76 -13.05
N PHE A 195 13.25 -0.14 -13.04
CA PHE A 195 12.95 0.95 -12.10
C PHE A 195 12.86 0.49 -10.62
N VAL A 196 12.41 -0.73 -10.34
CA VAL A 196 12.50 -1.29 -8.98
C VAL A 196 13.95 -1.44 -8.53
N ILE A 197 14.82 -1.94 -9.42
CA ILE A 197 16.25 -2.10 -9.14
C ILE A 197 16.92 -0.74 -8.97
N LEU A 198 16.65 0.23 -9.84
CA LEU A 198 17.19 1.59 -9.76
C LEU A 198 16.80 2.29 -8.46
N GLY A 199 15.64 1.99 -7.91
CA GLY A 199 15.22 2.51 -6.61
C GLY A 199 16.04 2.00 -5.42
N ALA A 200 16.91 1.00 -5.65
CA ALA A 200 17.84 0.40 -4.69
C ALA A 200 17.20 -0.10 -3.37
N LYS A 201 15.87 -0.22 -3.30
CA LYS A 201 15.15 -0.75 -2.13
C LYS A 201 15.15 -2.27 -2.16
N ARG A 202 16.09 -2.87 -1.42
CA ARG A 202 16.27 -4.33 -1.34
C ARG A 202 15.00 -5.08 -1.00
N ILE A 203 14.21 -4.56 -0.06
CA ILE A 203 12.95 -5.19 0.34
C ILE A 203 11.91 -5.12 -0.79
N ALA A 204 11.92 -4.06 -1.60
CA ALA A 204 11.07 -3.98 -2.78
C ALA A 204 11.49 -4.99 -3.84
N ILE A 205 12.79 -5.17 -4.08
CA ILE A 205 13.32 -6.19 -5.00
C ILE A 205 12.94 -7.60 -4.50
N PHE A 206 13.22 -7.89 -3.23
CA PHE A 206 12.89 -9.18 -2.62
C PHE A 206 11.38 -9.45 -2.63
N GLY A 207 10.58 -8.46 -2.25
CA GLY A 207 9.12 -8.53 -2.27
C GLY A 207 8.59 -8.77 -3.67
N LEU A 208 9.15 -8.12 -4.69
CA LEU A 208 8.81 -8.36 -6.09
C LEU A 208 9.12 -9.81 -6.48
N VAL A 209 10.35 -10.29 -6.25
CA VAL A 209 10.76 -11.66 -6.58
C VAL A 209 9.81 -12.69 -5.96
N LEU A 210 9.54 -12.58 -4.64
CA LEU A 210 8.60 -13.48 -3.98
C LEU A 210 7.18 -13.36 -4.54
N SER A 211 6.72 -12.16 -4.87
CA SER A 211 5.37 -11.95 -5.43
C SER A 211 5.24 -12.49 -6.85
N LEU A 212 6.31 -12.48 -7.65
CA LEU A 212 6.37 -13.16 -8.95
C LEU A 212 6.33 -14.68 -8.78
N ILE A 213 7.06 -15.24 -7.82
CA ILE A 213 6.96 -16.66 -7.46
C ILE A 213 5.50 -16.99 -7.10
N VAL A 214 4.88 -16.22 -6.21
CA VAL A 214 3.47 -16.39 -5.86
C VAL A 214 2.58 -16.31 -7.10
N LEU A 215 2.81 -15.38 -8.03
CA LEU A 215 2.00 -15.24 -9.26
C LEU A 215 1.98 -16.53 -10.09
N TYR A 216 3.13 -17.18 -10.26
CA TYR A 216 3.25 -18.40 -11.04
C TYR A 216 2.73 -19.65 -10.32
N PHE A 217 2.98 -19.78 -9.02
CA PHE A 217 2.57 -20.97 -8.24
C PHE A 217 1.11 -20.89 -7.76
N TYR A 218 0.52 -19.70 -7.70
CA TYR A 218 -0.81 -19.49 -7.17
C TYR A 218 -1.90 -20.34 -7.84
N PRO A 219 -1.99 -20.47 -9.18
CA PRO A 219 -3.03 -21.29 -9.81
C PRO A 219 -3.00 -22.76 -9.35
N PHE A 220 -1.81 -23.31 -9.15
CA PHE A 220 -1.62 -24.68 -8.66
C PHE A 220 -2.06 -24.82 -7.20
N ILE A 221 -1.57 -23.93 -6.33
CA ILE A 221 -1.93 -23.90 -4.90
C ILE A 221 -3.44 -23.70 -4.73
N TYR A 222 -4.02 -22.80 -5.53
CA TYR A 222 -5.44 -22.51 -5.48
C TYR A 222 -6.27 -23.74 -5.87
N ASN A 223 -5.93 -24.41 -6.97
CA ASN A 223 -6.69 -25.57 -7.43
C ASN A 223 -6.55 -26.79 -6.51
N LYS A 224 -5.37 -27.02 -5.92
CA LYS A 224 -5.15 -28.18 -5.02
C LYS A 224 -5.65 -27.96 -3.60
N ILE A 225 -5.49 -26.74 -3.07
CA ILE A 225 -5.70 -26.46 -1.65
C ILE A 225 -6.83 -25.45 -1.47
N ILE A 226 -6.66 -24.21 -1.95
CA ILE A 226 -7.53 -23.08 -1.53
C ILE A 226 -8.98 -23.24 -2.03
N ARG A 227 -9.20 -23.80 -3.23
CA ARG A 227 -10.52 -23.84 -3.89
C ARG A 227 -11.62 -24.43 -3.01
N ASN A 228 -11.31 -25.50 -2.25
CA ASN A 228 -12.29 -26.23 -1.45
C ASN A 228 -12.40 -25.70 -0.01
N VAL A 229 -11.38 -24.99 0.50
CA VAL A 229 -11.32 -24.51 1.89
C VAL A 229 -11.09 -23.01 1.99
N LYS A 230 -11.66 -22.22 1.07
CA LYS A 230 -11.41 -20.77 0.94
C LYS A 230 -11.57 -20.00 2.25
N ASN A 231 -12.68 -20.20 2.95
CA ASN A 231 -12.96 -19.48 4.20
C ASN A 231 -11.96 -19.88 5.29
N THR A 232 -11.68 -21.17 5.44
CA THR A 232 -10.68 -21.68 6.38
C THR A 232 -9.30 -21.12 6.06
N PHE A 233 -8.90 -21.10 4.78
CA PHE A 233 -7.64 -20.49 4.34
C PHE A 233 -7.58 -19.00 4.70
N CYS A 234 -8.64 -18.22 4.47
CA CYS A 234 -8.68 -16.81 4.86
C CYS A 234 -8.52 -16.61 6.37
N VAL A 235 -9.20 -17.43 7.19
CA VAL A 235 -9.10 -17.36 8.65
C VAL A 235 -7.70 -17.74 9.11
N VAL A 236 -7.15 -18.86 8.63
CA VAL A 236 -5.79 -19.30 8.97
C VAL A 236 -4.76 -18.26 8.55
N PHE A 237 -4.86 -17.70 7.35
CA PHE A 237 -3.96 -16.64 6.89
C PHE A 237 -4.03 -15.41 7.81
N ALA A 238 -5.25 -14.97 8.16
CA ALA A 238 -5.43 -13.82 9.06
C ALA A 238 -4.83 -14.09 10.45
N LEU A 239 -5.00 -15.31 10.99
CA LEU A 239 -4.39 -15.73 12.25
C LEU A 239 -2.86 -15.75 12.16
N VAL A 240 -2.28 -16.24 11.05
CA VAL A 240 -0.83 -16.20 10.84
C VAL A 240 -0.33 -14.75 10.80
N MET A 241 -1.02 -13.84 10.12
CA MET A 241 -0.66 -12.42 10.12
C MET A 241 -0.74 -11.81 11.53
N LEU A 242 -1.77 -12.17 12.31
CA LEU A 242 -1.90 -11.74 13.70
C LEU A 242 -0.74 -12.25 14.57
N LEU A 243 -0.35 -13.52 14.40
CA LEU A 243 0.80 -14.10 15.10
C LEU A 243 2.12 -13.41 14.71
N LEU A 244 2.31 -13.09 13.43
CA LEU A 244 3.46 -12.33 12.95
C LEU A 244 3.50 -10.92 13.55
N ALA A 245 2.37 -10.23 13.67
CA ALA A 245 2.30 -8.91 14.31
C ALA A 245 2.60 -8.97 15.81
N ASN A 246 2.12 -10.02 16.50
CA ASN A 246 2.49 -10.28 17.88
C ASN A 246 3.98 -10.61 18.03
N PHE A 247 4.54 -11.37 17.10
CA PHE A 247 5.98 -11.65 17.08
C PHE A 247 6.81 -10.36 16.95
N TRP A 248 6.40 -9.42 16.09
CA TRP A 248 7.00 -8.08 16.04
C TRP A 248 6.92 -7.34 17.37
N THR A 249 5.81 -7.45 18.09
CA THR A 249 5.68 -6.88 19.45
C THR A 249 6.77 -7.42 20.36
N ILE A 250 6.94 -8.74 20.40
CA ILE A 250 7.94 -9.37 21.24
C ILE A 250 9.36 -8.93 20.85
N LEU A 251 9.66 -8.87 19.55
CA LEU A 251 10.95 -8.36 19.06
C LEU A 251 11.20 -6.92 19.52
N TYR A 252 10.21 -6.03 19.38
CA TYR A 252 10.37 -4.62 19.73
C TYR A 252 10.37 -4.33 21.24
N THR A 253 9.88 -5.25 22.07
CA THR A 253 10.02 -5.13 23.53
C THR A 253 11.43 -5.46 24.03
N GLY A 254 12.33 -5.92 23.16
CA GLY A 254 13.70 -6.27 23.50
C GLY A 254 13.85 -7.63 24.18
N LYS A 255 12.78 -8.45 24.22
CA LYS A 255 12.82 -9.79 24.85
C LYS A 255 13.88 -10.71 24.23
N PHE A 256 14.23 -10.50 22.96
CA PHE A 256 15.20 -11.28 22.20
C PHE A 256 16.52 -10.53 21.93
N ASP A 257 16.77 -9.41 22.62
CA ASP A 257 17.93 -8.55 22.33
C ASP A 257 19.27 -9.27 22.55
N SER A 258 19.40 -10.07 23.61
CA SER A 258 20.62 -10.85 23.85
C SER A 258 20.82 -11.91 22.78
N GLN A 259 19.78 -12.65 22.40
CA GLN A 259 19.87 -13.69 21.38
C GLN A 259 20.21 -13.10 20.00
N ILE A 260 19.67 -11.91 19.66
CA ILE A 260 20.03 -11.22 18.41
C ILE A 260 21.52 -10.83 18.43
N HIS A 261 22.00 -10.31 19.57
CA HIS A 261 23.41 -9.95 19.71
C HIS A 261 24.33 -11.17 19.62
N ASP A 262 24.01 -12.26 20.33
CA ASP A 262 24.79 -13.49 20.36
C ASP A 262 24.86 -14.17 18.98
N LEU A 263 23.77 -14.14 18.20
CA LEU A 263 23.71 -14.79 16.88
C LEU A 263 24.32 -13.97 15.74
N ILE A 264 24.12 -12.65 15.75
CA ILE A 264 24.50 -11.78 14.61
C ILE A 264 25.80 -11.00 14.91
N GLY A 265 26.19 -10.86 16.18
CA GLY A 265 27.36 -10.08 16.61
C GLY A 265 27.17 -8.56 16.50
N VAL A 266 25.96 -8.08 16.22
CA VAL A 266 25.63 -6.65 16.13
C VAL A 266 24.64 -6.28 17.23
N SER A 267 24.53 -4.98 17.57
CA SER A 267 23.51 -4.56 18.53
C SER A 267 22.10 -4.76 17.94
N PRO A 268 21.09 -5.09 18.76
CA PRO A 268 19.70 -5.23 18.28
C PRO A 268 19.18 -3.98 17.57
N ASN A 269 19.56 -2.80 18.06
CA ASN A 269 19.22 -1.55 17.39
C ASN A 269 19.87 -1.45 15.99
N ALA A 270 21.12 -1.90 15.81
CA ALA A 270 21.76 -1.95 14.49
C ALA A 270 21.08 -2.99 13.58
N PHE A 271 20.70 -4.15 14.11
CA PHE A 271 19.93 -5.18 13.38
C PHE A 271 18.60 -4.62 12.84
N PHE A 272 17.88 -3.86 13.65
CA PHE A 272 16.64 -3.16 13.24
C PHE A 272 16.90 -1.79 12.57
N MET A 273 18.14 -1.49 12.17
CA MET A 273 18.52 -0.25 11.48
C MET A 273 18.05 1.03 12.22
N GLY A 274 18.20 1.05 13.54
CA GLY A 274 17.84 2.16 14.42
C GLY A 274 16.38 2.22 14.84
N ARG A 275 15.50 1.34 14.33
CA ARG A 275 14.05 1.39 14.59
C ARG A 275 13.68 0.93 15.99
N LEU A 276 14.45 0.02 16.57
CA LEU A 276 14.19 -0.53 17.90
C LEU A 276 14.16 0.58 18.97
N SER A 277 15.16 1.45 18.99
CA SER A 277 15.25 2.57 19.95
C SER A 277 14.05 3.53 19.88
N ARG A 278 13.51 3.75 18.67
CA ARG A 278 12.33 4.61 18.47
C ARG A 278 11.07 3.94 18.99
N ILE A 279 10.90 2.66 18.70
CA ILE A 279 9.71 1.89 19.07
C ILE A 279 9.72 1.60 20.58
N SER A 280 10.86 1.28 21.19
CA SER A 280 10.95 1.07 22.64
C SER A 280 10.60 2.34 23.42
N THR A 281 10.99 3.52 22.92
CA THR A 281 10.61 4.80 23.51
C THR A 281 9.11 5.11 23.31
N PHE A 282 8.53 4.72 22.18
CA PHE A 282 7.06 4.77 22.01
C PHE A 282 6.34 3.92 23.07
N PHE A 283 6.83 2.71 23.33
CA PHE A 283 6.25 1.81 24.34
C PHE A 283 6.41 2.29 25.79
N SER A 284 7.46 3.03 26.11
CA SER A 284 7.62 3.60 27.45
C SER A 284 6.65 4.74 27.72
N LEU A 285 6.14 5.40 26.66
CA LEU A 285 5.17 6.50 26.74
C LEU A 285 3.71 6.04 26.63
N LEU A 286 3.45 4.77 26.27
CA LEU A 286 2.10 4.19 26.31
C LEU A 286 1.63 4.09 27.77
N LYS A 287 0.74 5.02 28.16
CA LYS A 287 0.15 5.08 29.50
C LYS A 287 -0.82 3.92 29.78
N ASP A 288 -1.46 3.39 28.74
CA ASP A 288 -2.54 2.41 28.85
C ASP A 288 -2.17 1.08 28.18
N LYS A 289 -1.26 0.33 28.81
CA LYS A 289 -0.76 -0.96 28.27
C LYS A 289 -1.81 -2.07 28.28
N ASP A 290 -2.87 -1.91 29.07
CA ASP A 290 -3.74 -3.02 29.46
C ASP A 290 -4.96 -3.22 28.55
N ASP A 291 -5.34 -2.23 27.72
CA ASP A 291 -6.58 -2.29 26.92
C ASP A 291 -6.36 -2.14 25.40
N PHE A 292 -5.35 -2.84 24.90
CA PHE A 292 -4.91 -2.78 23.51
C PHE A 292 -5.83 -3.51 22.50
N PHE A 293 -6.86 -4.23 22.97
CA PHE A 293 -7.66 -5.13 22.12
C PHE A 293 -8.39 -4.42 20.95
N LEU A 294 -8.88 -3.20 21.18
CA LEU A 294 -9.59 -2.38 20.20
C LEU A 294 -8.66 -1.41 19.43
N GLY A 295 -7.38 -1.36 19.79
CA GLY A 295 -6.39 -0.48 19.19
C GLY A 295 -6.44 0.95 19.72
N TYR A 296 -5.35 1.69 19.47
CA TYR A 296 -5.22 3.08 19.92
C TYR A 296 -5.90 4.11 18.99
N GLY A 297 -6.37 3.67 17.83
CA GLY A 297 -6.94 4.53 16.80
C GLY A 297 -5.91 5.03 15.78
N ILE A 298 -6.37 5.25 14.55
CA ILE A 298 -5.55 5.68 13.42
C ILE A 298 -4.86 7.02 13.70
N GLY A 299 -3.56 7.10 13.45
CA GLY A 299 -2.75 8.30 13.65
C GLY A 299 -2.26 8.49 15.09
N TYR A 300 -2.61 7.59 16.01
CA TYR A 300 -2.13 7.65 17.39
C TYR A 300 -0.60 7.48 17.48
N ALA A 301 -0.02 6.55 16.71
CA ALA A 301 1.42 6.35 16.73
C ALA A 301 2.17 7.61 16.27
N GLU A 302 1.65 8.29 15.26
CA GLU A 302 2.20 9.57 14.79
C GLU A 302 1.97 10.71 15.77
N ASN A 303 0.82 10.76 16.45
CA ASN A 303 0.56 11.75 17.49
C ASN A 303 1.57 11.62 18.65
N ILE A 304 1.88 10.39 19.10
CA ILE A 304 2.89 10.16 20.13
C ILE A 304 4.27 10.62 19.65
N LEU A 305 4.70 10.15 18.48
CA LEU A 305 6.02 10.49 17.93
C LEU A 305 6.16 12.01 17.73
N TYR A 306 5.14 12.66 17.19
CA TYR A 306 5.19 14.07 16.84
C TYR A 306 5.05 14.99 18.05
N TYR A 307 4.01 14.81 18.87
CA TYR A 307 3.70 15.74 19.96
C TYR A 307 4.49 15.45 21.24
N PHE A 308 4.77 14.18 21.53
CA PHE A 308 5.40 13.79 22.80
C PHE A 308 6.91 13.58 22.65
N MET A 309 7.36 12.99 21.53
CA MET A 309 8.78 12.72 21.32
C MET A 309 9.49 13.80 20.49
N LYS A 310 8.75 14.78 19.94
CA LYS A 310 9.27 15.80 19.00
C LYS A 310 10.04 15.18 17.82
N LEU A 311 9.66 13.97 17.43
CA LEU A 311 10.22 13.27 16.27
C LEU A 311 9.29 13.50 15.08
N PRO A 312 9.68 14.31 14.08
CA PRO A 312 8.86 14.52 12.89
C PRO A 312 8.78 13.28 11.98
N THR A 313 9.56 12.24 12.28
CA THR A 313 9.65 11.05 11.44
C THR A 313 8.50 10.08 11.71
N PRO A 314 7.85 9.54 10.66
CA PRO A 314 6.73 8.60 10.79
C PRO A 314 7.18 7.23 11.31
N PHE A 315 6.21 6.42 11.72
CA PHE A 315 6.45 5.05 12.16
C PHE A 315 6.77 4.15 10.95
N HIS A 316 8.02 3.67 10.84
CA HIS A 316 8.53 2.92 9.68
C HIS A 316 8.29 1.39 9.79
N ASN A 317 7.00 1.00 9.87
CA ASN A 317 6.49 -0.37 9.73
C ASN A 317 4.96 -0.29 9.74
N ASP A 318 4.33 -0.05 8.59
CA ASP A 318 2.88 0.11 8.52
C ASP A 318 2.12 -1.17 8.88
N PHE A 319 2.70 -2.35 8.67
CA PHE A 319 2.07 -3.60 9.09
C PHE A 319 1.87 -3.62 10.61
N TYR A 320 2.92 -3.25 11.33
CA TYR A 320 2.87 -3.20 12.78
C TYR A 320 2.10 -1.98 13.30
N LYS A 321 2.20 -0.84 12.61
CA LYS A 321 1.35 0.34 12.89
C LYS A 321 -0.13 -0.01 12.79
N PHE A 322 -0.54 -0.76 11.77
CA PHE A 322 -1.94 -1.17 11.60
C PHE A 322 -2.39 -2.09 12.73
N TYR A 323 -1.55 -3.05 13.10
CA TYR A 323 -1.82 -3.89 14.27
C TYR A 323 -2.04 -3.04 15.52
N PHE A 324 -1.22 -2.02 15.74
CA PHE A 324 -1.37 -1.11 16.88
C PHE A 324 -2.58 -0.19 16.83
N GLU A 325 -2.78 0.48 15.71
CA GLU A 325 -3.80 1.51 15.58
C GLU A 325 -5.19 0.89 15.42
N PHE A 326 -5.30 -0.28 14.80
CA PHE A 326 -6.57 -1.00 14.66
C PHE A 326 -6.84 -1.93 15.85
N GLY A 327 -5.79 -2.37 16.53
CA GLY A 327 -5.87 -3.43 17.54
C GLY A 327 -5.98 -4.83 16.92
N PRO A 328 -5.70 -5.88 17.72
CA PRO A 328 -5.69 -7.28 17.26
C PRO A 328 -6.95 -7.70 16.50
N PHE A 329 -8.13 -7.31 16.98
CA PHE A 329 -9.40 -7.75 16.41
C PHE A 329 -9.68 -7.12 15.03
N LEU A 330 -9.53 -5.80 14.90
CA LEU A 330 -9.79 -5.12 13.63
C LEU A 330 -8.67 -5.36 12.62
N PHE A 331 -7.44 -5.57 13.08
CA PHE A 331 -6.34 -6.05 12.25
C PHE A 331 -6.66 -7.44 11.65
N LEU A 332 -7.16 -8.38 12.47
CA LEU A 332 -7.58 -9.70 12.00
C LEU A 332 -8.70 -9.60 10.96
N LEU A 333 -9.72 -8.77 11.21
CA LEU A 333 -10.80 -8.51 10.26
C LEU A 333 -10.28 -7.90 8.95
N TRP A 334 -9.37 -6.93 9.02
CA TRP A 334 -8.73 -6.34 7.85
C TRP A 334 -7.98 -7.39 7.03
N CYS A 335 -7.13 -8.19 7.65
CA CYS A 335 -6.43 -9.29 6.97
C CYS A 335 -7.43 -10.27 6.34
N TYR A 336 -8.46 -10.69 7.08
CA TYR A 336 -9.47 -11.61 6.57
C TYR A 336 -10.17 -11.07 5.32
N PHE A 337 -10.65 -9.83 5.35
CA PHE A 337 -11.33 -9.23 4.19
C PHE A 337 -10.37 -9.06 3.00
N MET A 338 -9.16 -8.56 3.23
CA MET A 338 -8.16 -8.39 2.16
C MET A 338 -7.86 -9.73 1.48
N VAL A 339 -7.58 -10.79 2.25
CA VAL A 339 -7.31 -12.13 1.70
C VAL A 339 -8.52 -12.67 0.97
N LYS A 340 -9.73 -12.56 1.54
CA LYS A 340 -10.97 -13.09 0.97
C LYS A 340 -11.23 -12.61 -0.45
N PHE A 341 -10.91 -11.35 -0.73
CA PHE A 341 -11.02 -10.81 -2.09
C PHE A 341 -9.76 -11.08 -2.91
N ALA A 342 -8.57 -11.00 -2.32
CA ALA A 342 -7.32 -11.22 -3.03
C ALA A 342 -7.22 -12.62 -3.63
N ILE A 343 -7.72 -13.66 -2.93
CA ILE A 343 -7.69 -15.05 -3.41
C ILE A 343 -8.59 -15.31 -4.63
N ILE A 344 -9.39 -14.34 -5.07
CA ILE A 344 -10.24 -14.51 -6.25
C ILE A 344 -9.38 -14.62 -7.52
N HIS A 345 -8.21 -13.98 -7.55
CA HIS A 345 -7.38 -13.88 -8.75
C HIS A 345 -5.88 -13.85 -8.43
N PRO A 346 -5.01 -14.57 -9.19
CA PRO A 346 -3.56 -14.60 -8.95
C PRO A 346 -2.94 -13.20 -8.88
N LEU A 347 -3.27 -12.33 -9.84
CA LEU A 347 -2.78 -10.94 -9.86
C LEU A 347 -3.09 -10.16 -8.57
N SER A 348 -4.31 -10.30 -8.03
CA SER A 348 -4.69 -9.65 -6.76
C SER A 348 -3.94 -10.25 -5.59
N PHE A 349 -3.84 -11.58 -5.51
CA PHE A 349 -3.16 -12.26 -4.41
C PHE A 349 -1.67 -11.93 -4.36
N SER A 350 -0.97 -11.97 -5.50
CA SER A 350 0.44 -11.56 -5.60
C SER A 350 0.65 -10.10 -5.26
N SER A 351 -0.25 -9.21 -5.68
CA SER A 351 -0.18 -7.78 -5.33
C SER A 351 -0.39 -7.55 -3.84
N PHE A 352 -1.34 -8.27 -3.22
CA PHE A 352 -1.55 -8.19 -1.77
C PHE A 352 -0.35 -8.75 -1.00
N PHE A 353 0.28 -9.81 -1.50
CA PHE A 353 1.50 -10.35 -0.92
C PHE A 353 2.67 -9.35 -0.99
N LEU A 354 2.85 -8.67 -2.12
CA LEU A 354 3.82 -7.58 -2.26
C LEU A 354 3.54 -6.47 -1.23
N LEU A 355 2.29 -6.02 -1.13
CA LEU A 355 1.89 -4.99 -0.18
C LEU A 355 2.26 -5.36 1.26
N LEU A 356 1.96 -6.60 1.69
CA LEU A 356 2.30 -7.08 3.02
C LEU A 356 3.81 -7.04 3.30
N ILE A 357 4.64 -7.42 2.33
CA ILE A 357 6.11 -7.36 2.47
C ILE A 357 6.58 -5.92 2.60
N LEU A 358 6.11 -5.03 1.73
CA LEU A 358 6.51 -3.62 1.75
C LEU A 358 6.11 -2.94 3.07
N MET A 359 4.92 -3.25 3.59
CA MET A 359 4.41 -2.71 4.86
C MET A 359 5.25 -3.13 6.08
N GLN A 360 6.02 -4.22 6.02
CA GLN A 360 6.89 -4.61 7.13
C GLN A 360 8.05 -3.62 7.35
N THR A 361 8.44 -2.91 6.29
CA THR A 361 9.70 -2.18 6.28
C THR A 361 9.59 -0.70 6.03
N ASP A 362 8.45 -0.27 5.50
CA ASP A 362 8.23 1.09 5.06
C ASP A 362 6.84 1.59 5.42
N ASN A 363 6.65 2.90 5.35
CA ASN A 363 5.38 3.58 5.56
C ASN A 363 4.58 3.69 4.25
N VAL A 364 4.39 2.54 3.60
CA VAL A 364 3.69 2.36 2.30
C VAL A 364 2.36 3.09 2.23
N TYR A 365 1.65 3.16 3.34
CA TYR A 365 0.35 3.78 3.45
C TYR A 365 0.37 5.29 3.34
N THR A 366 1.42 5.92 3.86
CA THR A 366 1.62 7.38 3.71
C THR A 366 2.00 7.74 2.28
N TYR A 367 2.55 6.78 1.53
CA TYR A 367 2.73 6.85 0.08
C TYR A 367 1.42 6.51 -0.62
N GLU A 368 0.44 7.43 -0.54
CA GLU A 368 -0.89 7.29 -1.15
C GLU A 368 -0.82 6.76 -2.61
N THR A 369 0.19 7.20 -3.38
CA THR A 369 0.48 6.76 -4.74
C THR A 369 0.70 5.26 -4.89
N VAL A 370 1.34 4.62 -3.91
CA VAL A 370 1.53 3.16 -3.85
C VAL A 370 0.19 2.46 -3.63
N MET A 371 -0.65 3.01 -2.74
CA MET A 371 -1.99 2.47 -2.50
C MET A 371 -2.88 2.57 -3.73
N TYR A 372 -2.82 3.68 -4.49
CA TYR A 372 -3.51 3.78 -5.77
C TYR A 372 -3.11 2.65 -6.72
N SER A 373 -1.81 2.44 -6.92
CA SER A 373 -1.32 1.40 -7.84
C SER A 373 -1.70 -0.01 -7.39
N PHE A 374 -1.62 -0.30 -6.09
CA PHE A 374 -2.13 -1.55 -5.51
C PHE A 374 -3.63 -1.75 -5.83
N TYR A 375 -4.46 -0.74 -5.59
CA TYR A 375 -5.89 -0.86 -5.83
C TYR A 375 -6.24 -0.92 -7.33
N PHE A 376 -5.53 -0.20 -8.20
CA PHE A 376 -5.71 -0.30 -9.65
C PHE A 376 -5.47 -1.73 -10.15
N VAL A 377 -4.35 -2.35 -9.74
CA VAL A 377 -4.00 -3.73 -10.10
C VAL A 377 -5.00 -4.74 -9.51
N THR A 378 -5.49 -4.48 -8.30
CA THR A 378 -6.52 -5.32 -7.67
C THR A 378 -7.85 -5.24 -8.45
N ILE A 379 -8.31 -4.04 -8.77
CA ILE A 379 -9.60 -3.82 -9.45
C ILE A 379 -9.62 -4.36 -10.88
N ILE A 380 -8.55 -4.16 -11.66
CA ILE A 380 -8.49 -4.71 -13.02
C ILE A 380 -8.61 -6.23 -13.02
N SER A 381 -8.02 -6.92 -12.04
CA SER A 381 -8.11 -8.37 -11.90
C SER A 381 -9.53 -8.87 -11.58
N PHE A 382 -10.32 -8.09 -10.83
CA PHE A 382 -11.72 -8.41 -10.56
C PHE A 382 -12.60 -8.23 -11.79
N LYS A 383 -12.32 -7.21 -12.61
CA LYS A 383 -12.99 -7.01 -13.89
C LYS A 383 -12.65 -8.13 -14.88
N GLU A 384 -11.39 -8.56 -14.94
CA GLU A 384 -10.95 -9.71 -15.76
C GLU A 384 -11.72 -10.98 -15.40
N THR A 385 -11.86 -11.26 -14.10
CA THR A 385 -12.61 -12.43 -13.61
C THR A 385 -14.06 -12.43 -14.09
N LEU A 386 -14.70 -11.26 -14.18
CA LEU A 386 -16.07 -11.13 -14.68
C LEU A 386 -16.17 -11.24 -16.20
N LYS A 387 -15.19 -10.71 -16.94
CA LYS A 387 -15.11 -10.82 -18.41
C LYS A 387 -14.94 -12.29 -18.83
N GLY A 388 -14.06 -13.05 -18.16
CA GLY A 388 -13.84 -14.47 -18.43
C GLY A 388 -15.09 -15.35 -18.27
N ARG A 389 -15.92 -15.08 -17.25
CA ARG A 389 -17.18 -15.83 -17.00
C ARG A 389 -18.23 -15.64 -18.09
N LYS A 390 -18.25 -14.49 -18.77
CA LYS A 390 -19.22 -14.22 -19.85
C LYS A 390 -18.89 -15.02 -21.11
N VAL A 391 -17.61 -15.29 -21.37
CA VAL A 391 -17.15 -16.00 -22.58
C VAL A 391 -17.40 -17.51 -22.47
N THR A 392 -17.38 -18.09 -21.27
CA THR A 392 -17.61 -19.52 -21.04
C THR A 392 -19.08 -19.89 -20.77
N GLY A 393 -19.98 -18.90 -20.74
CA GLY A 393 -21.39 -19.05 -20.41
C GLY A 393 -22.35 -18.87 -21.59
N SER A 394 -21.80 -18.79 -22.82
CA SER A 394 -22.49 -18.86 -24.11
C SER A 394 -22.05 -20.11 -24.84
#